data_AF-A0A524L334-F1
#
_entry.id   AF-A0A524L334-F1
#
_cell.length_a   1.000
_cell.length_b   1.000
_cell.length_c   1.000
_cell.angle_alpha   90.00
_cell.angle_beta   90.00
_cell.angle_gamma   90.00
#
_symmetry.space_group_name_H-M   'P 1'
#
loop_
_entity.id
_entity.type
_entity.pdbx_description
1 polymer ?
#
loop_
_entity_poly.entity_id
_entity_poly.type
_entity_poly.pdbx_seq_one_letter_code
_entity_poly.pdbx_strand_id
1 'polypeptide(L)'
;MRARALAGGALLPRALPGRLDGRCPDPPLRRAHGRELDLVPVLHALTESVDESLWKIAELADAFPGIEMLVLDAFSAFDGTKECSAVAARCPNLLFDTSLSYNFDFIEAFAARFGAHRVVFGTDLYSPPLGRRTSHLLPQILESGLSDADKALILGANARRLFRVEA
;
A
#
# COMPACT_ATOMS: atom_id res chain seq x y z
N MET A 1 26.92 -29.53 -0.99
CA MET A 1 25.48 -29.71 -1.32
C MET A 1 24.80 -28.36 -1.16
N ARG A 2 24.33 -27.76 -2.26
CA ARG A 2 23.86 -26.37 -2.32
C ARG A 2 22.39 -26.25 -1.90
N ALA A 3 22.09 -25.35 -0.97
CA ALA A 3 20.74 -24.92 -0.64
C ALA A 3 20.25 -23.83 -1.62
N ARG A 4 18.98 -23.92 -2.01
CA ARG A 4 18.26 -22.97 -2.87
C ARG A 4 17.99 -21.67 -2.10
N ALA A 5 18.25 -20.53 -2.73
CA ALA A 5 17.77 -19.22 -2.26
C ALA A 5 16.39 -18.96 -2.87
N LEU A 6 15.39 -18.75 -2.01
CA LEU A 6 14.07 -18.23 -2.35
C LEU A 6 14.20 -16.71 -2.49
N ALA A 7 14.09 -16.19 -3.71
CA ALA A 7 14.17 -14.77 -3.99
C ALA A 7 12.76 -14.14 -3.93
N GLY A 8 12.31 -13.81 -2.71
CA GLY A 8 11.26 -12.82 -2.50
C GLY A 8 11.87 -11.43 -2.58
N GLY A 9 11.96 -10.86 -3.79
CA GLY A 9 12.48 -9.53 -4.01
C GLY A 9 11.35 -8.51 -4.05
N ALA A 10 11.22 -7.69 -3.01
CA ALA A 10 10.47 -6.43 -3.12
C ALA A 10 11.24 -5.52 -4.08
N LEU A 11 10.61 -5.17 -5.20
CA LEU A 11 11.16 -4.19 -6.14
C LEU A 11 10.93 -2.80 -5.54
N LEU A 12 11.89 -2.29 -4.78
CA LEU A 12 11.97 -0.86 -4.51
C LEU A 12 12.07 -0.14 -5.86
N PRO A 13 11.28 0.91 -6.13
CA PRO A 13 11.42 1.67 -7.36
C PRO A 13 12.76 2.40 -7.33
N ARG A 14 13.80 1.75 -7.86
CA ARG A 14 14.89 2.48 -8.50
C ARG A 14 14.22 3.31 -9.58
N ALA A 15 14.24 4.63 -9.45
CA ALA A 15 13.74 5.57 -10.43
C ALA A 15 14.08 5.07 -11.84
N LEU A 16 13.09 4.51 -12.53
CA LEU A 16 13.26 4.08 -13.90
C LEU A 16 13.31 5.38 -14.70
N PRO A 17 14.40 5.66 -15.44
CA PRO A 17 14.49 6.85 -16.27
C PRO A 17 13.56 6.62 -17.46
N GLY A 18 12.29 6.97 -17.27
CA GLY A 18 11.24 6.78 -18.24
C GLY A 18 10.13 7.76 -17.90
N ARG A 19 9.98 8.77 -18.76
CA ARG A 19 8.84 9.67 -18.75
C ARG A 19 7.56 8.81 -18.70
N LEU A 20 6.64 9.11 -17.80
CA LEU A 20 5.29 8.51 -17.80
C LEU A 20 4.46 9.13 -18.93
N ASP A 21 4.97 9.13 -20.16
CA ASP A 21 4.33 9.73 -21.32
C ASP A 21 3.56 8.69 -22.14
N GLY A 22 2.75 7.86 -21.47
CA GLY A 22 1.60 7.14 -22.07
C GLY A 22 1.85 6.29 -23.33
N ARG A 23 3.11 6.02 -23.72
CA ARG A 23 3.48 5.38 -25.00
C ARG A 23 4.42 4.19 -24.84
N CYS A 24 4.35 3.49 -23.71
CA CYS A 24 5.02 2.19 -23.60
C CYS A 24 4.06 1.08 -24.07
N PRO A 25 4.39 0.30 -25.11
CA PRO A 25 3.50 -0.70 -25.69
C PRO A 25 3.16 -1.86 -24.74
N ASP A 26 3.98 -2.10 -23.68
CA ASP A 26 3.69 -3.03 -22.58
C ASP A 26 4.22 -2.45 -21.25
N PRO A 27 3.37 -1.85 -20.42
CA PRO A 27 3.78 -1.22 -19.17
C PRO A 27 4.42 -2.24 -18.20
N PRO A 28 5.49 -1.88 -17.45
CA PRO A 28 6.15 -2.76 -16.48
C PRO A 28 5.20 -3.44 -15.50
N LEU A 29 4.09 -2.78 -15.13
CA LEU A 29 3.05 -3.35 -14.27
C LEU A 29 2.30 -4.52 -14.90
N ARG A 30 2.07 -4.50 -16.22
CA ARG A 30 1.48 -5.65 -16.93
C ARG A 30 2.38 -6.87 -16.86
N ARG A 31 3.71 -6.69 -16.87
CA ARG A 31 4.68 -7.79 -16.73
C ARG A 31 4.81 -8.25 -15.27
N ALA A 32 4.83 -7.30 -14.33
CA ALA A 32 4.91 -7.60 -12.90
C ALA A 32 3.71 -8.41 -12.41
N HIS A 33 2.49 -8.03 -12.80
CA HIS A 33 1.26 -8.69 -12.40
C HIS A 33 0.79 -9.79 -13.37
N GLY A 34 1.04 -9.62 -14.66
CA GLY A 34 0.59 -10.54 -15.69
C GLY A 34 1.50 -11.75 -15.80
N ARG A 35 1.20 -12.81 -15.03
CA ARG A 35 1.65 -14.21 -15.16
C ARG A 35 3.15 -14.55 -15.31
N GLU A 36 4.05 -13.62 -15.60
CA GLU A 36 5.49 -13.87 -15.75
C GLU A 36 6.23 -13.79 -14.43
N LEU A 37 5.89 -12.83 -13.56
CA LEU A 37 6.66 -12.57 -12.33
C LEU A 37 5.87 -12.72 -11.03
N ASP A 38 4.54 -12.75 -11.09
CA ASP A 38 3.65 -12.91 -9.94
C ASP A 38 3.94 -11.94 -8.77
N LEU A 39 4.23 -10.69 -9.10
CA LEU A 39 4.60 -9.65 -8.13
C LEU A 39 3.41 -8.74 -7.80
N VAL A 40 3.37 -8.28 -6.54
CA VAL A 40 2.47 -7.24 -6.07
C VAL A 40 3.13 -5.88 -6.22
N PRO A 41 2.53 -4.92 -6.94
CA PRO A 41 3.00 -3.54 -6.96
C PRO A 41 2.84 -2.89 -5.58
N VAL A 42 3.94 -2.33 -5.07
CA VAL A 42 3.97 -1.53 -3.84
C VAL A 42 4.42 -0.12 -4.22
N LEU A 43 3.57 0.87 -3.94
CA LEU A 43 3.69 2.24 -4.42
C LEU A 43 3.82 3.17 -3.21
N HIS A 44 4.81 4.04 -3.23
CA HIS A 44 5.00 5.03 -2.18
C HIS A 44 4.15 6.26 -2.47
N ALA A 45 3.41 6.75 -1.47
CA ALA A 45 2.62 7.97 -1.58
C ALA A 45 3.06 8.99 -0.54
N LEU A 46 3.71 10.06 -1.01
CA LEU A 46 4.03 11.21 -0.20
C LEU A 46 3.37 12.42 -0.85
N THR A 47 2.29 12.92 -0.27
CA THR A 47 1.50 14.02 -0.85
C THR A 47 2.29 15.30 -1.06
N GLU A 48 3.37 15.51 -0.30
CA GLU A 48 4.25 16.66 -0.46
C GLU A 48 5.30 16.45 -1.58
N SER A 49 5.45 15.23 -2.09
CA SER A 49 6.34 14.87 -3.19
C SER A 49 5.57 14.87 -4.50
N VAL A 50 6.02 15.69 -5.46
CA VAL A 50 5.42 15.74 -6.80
C VAL A 50 5.52 14.38 -7.50
N ASP A 51 6.59 13.62 -7.26
CA ASP A 51 6.82 12.33 -7.92
C ASP A 51 5.99 11.19 -7.31
N GLU A 52 5.54 11.35 -6.07
CA GLU A 52 4.83 10.33 -5.29
C GLU A 52 3.42 10.79 -4.90
N SER A 53 2.86 11.75 -5.65
CA SER A 53 1.52 12.27 -5.39
C SER A 53 0.45 11.22 -5.64
N LEU A 54 -0.57 11.18 -4.79
CA LEU A 54 -1.67 10.20 -4.85
C LEU A 54 -2.46 10.24 -6.18
N TRP A 55 -2.62 11.41 -6.80
CA TRP A 55 -3.26 11.49 -8.11
C TRP A 55 -2.53 10.70 -9.21
N LYS A 56 -1.18 10.62 -9.19
CA LYS A 56 -0.42 9.81 -10.16
C LYS A 56 -0.67 8.32 -9.95
N ILE A 57 -0.78 7.91 -8.69
CA ILE A 57 -1.14 6.54 -8.30
C ILE A 57 -2.55 6.21 -8.78
N ALA A 58 -3.48 7.17 -8.69
CA ALA A 58 -4.84 6.99 -9.18
C ALA A 58 -4.88 6.82 -10.71
N GLU A 59 -4.12 7.61 -11.47
CA GLU A 59 -3.97 7.42 -12.93
C GLU A 59 -3.40 6.04 -13.27
N LEU A 60 -2.46 5.56 -12.46
CA LEU A 60 -1.88 4.23 -12.60
C LEU A 60 -2.91 3.13 -12.33
N ALA A 61 -3.67 3.26 -11.25
CA ALA A 61 -4.69 2.30 -10.87
C ALA A 61 -5.80 2.20 -11.92
N ASP A 62 -6.21 3.34 -12.49
CA ASP A 62 -7.22 3.41 -13.55
C ASP A 62 -6.72 2.80 -14.87
N ALA A 63 -5.42 2.91 -15.16
CA ALA A 63 -4.81 2.26 -16.32
C ALA A 63 -4.75 0.72 -16.17
N PHE A 64 -4.82 0.21 -14.93
CA PHE A 64 -4.73 -1.22 -14.61
C PHE A 64 -5.77 -1.66 -13.57
N PRO A 65 -7.07 -1.57 -13.87
CA PRO A 65 -8.14 -1.76 -12.88
C PRO A 65 -8.24 -3.22 -12.37
N GLY A 66 -7.63 -4.19 -13.07
CA GLY A 66 -7.58 -5.59 -12.66
C GLY A 66 -6.36 -5.95 -11.79
N ILE A 67 -5.49 -5.00 -11.49
CA ILE A 67 -4.26 -5.20 -10.71
C ILE A 67 -4.44 -4.60 -9.32
N GLU A 68 -4.42 -5.44 -8.27
CA GLU A 68 -4.33 -4.94 -6.90
C GLU A 68 -2.95 -4.33 -6.63
N MET A 69 -2.91 -3.18 -5.96
CA MET A 69 -1.67 -2.47 -5.61
C MET A 69 -1.72 -2.03 -4.14
N LEU A 70 -0.59 -2.09 -3.44
CA LEU A 70 -0.45 -1.53 -2.10
C LEU A 70 0.12 -0.12 -2.17
N VAL A 71 -0.55 0.84 -1.55
CA VAL A 71 -0.11 2.22 -1.41
C VAL A 71 0.40 2.42 0.00
N LEU A 72 1.65 2.86 0.12
CA LEU A 72 2.31 3.16 1.38
C LEU A 72 2.17 4.64 1.72
N ASP A 73 2.12 4.97 3.00
CA ASP A 73 2.32 6.34 3.53
C ASP A 73 1.25 7.38 3.14
N ALA A 74 0.14 6.93 2.55
CA ALA A 74 -0.94 7.79 2.08
C ALA A 74 -1.64 8.61 3.18
N PHE A 75 -1.48 8.21 4.44
CA PHE A 75 -2.07 8.89 5.60
C PHE A 75 -1.07 9.76 6.37
N SER A 76 0.12 10.01 5.83
CA SER A 76 1.23 10.70 6.52
C SER A 76 0.97 12.16 6.89
N ALA A 77 0.03 12.83 6.21
CA ALA A 77 -0.37 14.20 6.48
C ALA A 77 -1.89 14.37 6.45
N PHE A 78 -2.41 15.40 7.11
CA PHE A 78 -3.86 15.68 7.15
C PHE A 78 -4.49 15.76 5.76
N ASP A 79 -3.89 16.52 4.83
CA ASP A 79 -4.38 16.64 3.45
C ASP A 79 -4.32 15.30 2.71
N GLY A 80 -3.25 14.52 2.94
CA GLY A 80 -3.11 13.17 2.43
C GLY A 80 -4.25 12.23 2.84
N THR A 81 -4.73 12.33 4.08
CA THR A 81 -5.89 11.53 4.52
C THR A 81 -7.17 11.83 3.71
N LYS A 82 -7.34 13.08 3.27
CA LYS A 82 -8.49 13.52 2.47
C LYS A 82 -8.35 13.09 1.02
N GLU A 83 -7.17 13.29 0.43
CA GLU A 83 -6.87 12.85 -0.94
C GLU A 83 -6.94 11.33 -1.05
N CYS A 84 -6.40 10.60 -0.07
CA CYS A 84 -6.46 9.14 0.02
C CYS A 84 -7.91 8.64 -0.05
N SER A 85 -8.83 9.24 0.69
CA SER A 85 -10.25 8.87 0.63
C SER A 85 -10.88 9.14 -0.73
N ALA A 86 -10.50 10.22 -1.42
CA ALA A 86 -10.98 10.52 -2.76
C ALA A 86 -10.46 9.51 -3.79
N VAL A 87 -9.18 9.16 -3.70
CA VAL A 87 -8.54 8.15 -4.56
C VAL A 87 -9.13 6.76 -4.31
N ALA A 88 -9.32 6.36 -3.05
CA ALA A 88 -9.90 5.07 -2.71
C ALA A 88 -11.33 4.86 -3.23
N ALA A 89 -12.12 5.94 -3.29
CA ALA A 89 -13.46 5.94 -3.86
C ALA A 89 -13.44 5.74 -5.39
N ARG A 90 -12.39 6.23 -6.06
CA ARG A 90 -12.22 6.12 -7.51
C ARG A 90 -11.62 4.78 -7.93
N CYS A 91 -10.63 4.30 -7.18
CA CYS A 91 -9.78 3.17 -7.54
C CYS A 91 -9.99 2.00 -6.56
N PRO A 92 -10.91 1.06 -6.84
CA PRO A 92 -11.23 -0.03 -5.93
C PRO A 92 -10.11 -1.08 -5.78
N ASN A 93 -9.17 -1.09 -6.71
CA ASN A 93 -8.01 -1.99 -6.75
C ASN A 93 -6.82 -1.53 -5.88
N LEU A 94 -6.93 -0.42 -5.16
CA LEU A 94 -5.88 0.07 -4.27
C LEU A 94 -6.11 -0.37 -2.82
N LEU A 95 -5.11 -0.97 -2.19
CA LEU A 95 -5.05 -1.12 -0.74
C LEU A 95 -4.13 -0.04 -0.18
N PHE A 96 -4.39 0.40 1.05
CA PHE A 96 -3.59 1.43 1.71
C PHE A 96 -3.05 0.88 3.00
N ASP A 97 -1.78 1.15 3.29
CA ASP A 97 -1.22 0.73 4.56
C ASP A 97 -1.44 1.76 5.67
N THR A 98 -1.01 1.43 6.88
CA THR A 98 -1.08 2.34 8.03
C THR A 98 0.24 3.06 8.29
N SER A 99 1.28 2.90 7.48
CA SER A 99 2.58 3.50 7.79
C SER A 99 2.49 5.02 7.85
N LEU A 100 3.30 5.59 8.75
CA LEU A 100 3.39 7.03 8.99
C LEU A 100 2.07 7.76 9.29
N SER A 101 0.96 7.05 9.55
CA SER A 101 -0.35 7.68 9.67
C SER A 101 -0.35 8.81 10.69
N TYR A 102 -0.80 9.97 10.24
CA TYR A 102 -0.89 11.22 10.99
C TYR A 102 -1.78 11.07 12.23
N ASN A 103 -2.92 10.38 12.09
CA ASN A 103 -3.83 10.05 13.17
C ASN A 103 -4.62 8.77 12.81
N PHE A 104 -4.74 7.86 13.78
CA PHE A 104 -5.48 6.62 13.64
C PHE A 104 -6.99 6.83 13.36
N ASP A 105 -7.60 7.91 13.83
CA ASP A 105 -9.03 8.18 13.59
C ASP A 105 -9.37 8.20 12.10
N PHE A 106 -8.44 8.63 11.25
CA PHE A 106 -8.62 8.61 9.80
C PHE A 106 -8.61 7.19 9.23
N ILE A 107 -7.82 6.29 9.80
CA ILE A 107 -7.78 4.87 9.41
C ILE A 107 -9.08 4.19 9.81
N GLU A 108 -9.57 4.43 11.02
CA GLU A 108 -10.84 3.87 11.49
C GLU A 108 -12.01 4.37 10.62
N ALA A 109 -12.08 5.68 10.36
CA ALA A 109 -13.08 6.26 9.48
C ALA A 109 -12.96 5.75 8.02
N PHE A 110 -11.74 5.55 7.52
CA PHE A 110 -11.49 4.98 6.21
C PHE A 110 -11.97 3.53 6.13
N ALA A 111 -11.63 2.70 7.11
CA ALA A 111 -12.06 1.31 7.19
C ALA A 111 -13.58 1.19 7.31
N ALA A 112 -14.24 2.06 8.08
CA ALA A 112 -15.70 2.11 8.17
C ALA A 112 -16.35 2.48 6.82
N ARG A 113 -15.71 3.36 6.04
CA ARG A 113 -16.24 3.83 4.75
C ARG A 113 -15.98 2.88 3.58
N PHE A 114 -14.78 2.33 3.48
CA PHE A 114 -14.34 1.53 2.32
C PHE A 114 -14.15 0.04 2.64
N GLY A 115 -14.27 -0.33 3.91
CA GLY A 115 -14.07 -1.67 4.43
C GLY A 115 -12.63 -1.93 4.88
N ALA A 116 -12.48 -2.64 5.99
CA ALA A 116 -11.18 -3.01 6.54
C ALA A 116 -10.34 -3.88 5.59
N HIS A 117 -10.96 -4.57 4.63
CA HIS A 117 -10.27 -5.34 3.58
C HIS A 117 -9.40 -4.49 2.63
N ARG A 118 -9.55 -3.15 2.67
CA ARG A 118 -8.76 -2.16 1.92
C ARG A 118 -7.55 -1.62 2.69
N VAL A 119 -7.35 -2.04 3.94
CA VAL A 119 -6.33 -1.48 4.85
C VAL A 119 -5.32 -2.55 5.26
N VAL A 120 -4.02 -2.24 5.19
CA VAL A 120 -2.93 -3.16 5.56
C VAL A 120 -2.11 -2.56 6.71
N PHE A 121 -1.79 -3.34 7.73
CA PHE A 121 -0.91 -2.83 8.78
C PHE A 121 0.52 -2.59 8.25
N GLY A 122 0.99 -1.35 8.41
CA GLY A 122 2.30 -0.87 7.99
C GLY A 122 2.99 -0.08 9.10
N THR A 123 4.32 -0.11 9.11
CA THR A 123 5.15 0.48 10.19
C THR A 123 6.27 1.39 9.70
N ASP A 124 6.50 1.46 8.39
CA ASP A 124 7.66 2.14 7.77
C ASP A 124 9.05 1.62 8.25
N LEU A 125 9.10 0.41 8.82
CA LEU A 125 10.36 -0.17 9.33
C LEU A 125 11.19 -0.90 8.25
N TYR A 126 10.85 -0.72 6.97
CA TYR A 126 11.63 -1.24 5.85
C TYR A 126 12.84 -0.36 5.51
N SER A 127 12.87 0.88 6.02
CA SER A 127 14.02 1.79 5.96
C SER A 127 14.75 1.88 7.32
N PRO A 128 16.02 2.31 7.38
CA PRO A 128 16.70 2.56 8.64
C PRO A 128 15.91 3.59 9.46
N PRO A 129 15.38 3.21 10.64
CA PRO A 129 14.46 4.06 11.35
C PRO A 129 15.18 5.28 11.92
N LEU A 130 14.58 6.46 11.75
CA LEU A 130 15.03 7.68 12.43
C LEU A 130 14.64 7.70 13.92
N GLY A 131 13.87 6.70 14.39
CA GLY A 131 13.32 6.62 15.76
C GLY A 131 13.13 5.19 16.28
N ARG A 132 12.26 5.02 17.29
CA ARG A 132 11.98 3.70 17.91
C ARG A 132 11.27 2.76 16.92
N ARG A 133 11.61 1.48 16.99
CA ARG A 133 11.04 0.39 16.17
C ARG A 133 9.63 -0.05 16.58
N THR A 134 8.91 0.75 17.36
CA THR A 134 7.58 0.39 17.87
C THR A 134 6.55 1.22 17.13
N SER A 135 5.63 0.57 16.42
CA SER A 135 4.51 1.26 15.78
C SER A 135 3.63 1.92 16.83
N HIS A 136 3.36 3.22 16.68
CA HIS A 136 2.39 3.93 17.50
C HIS A 136 0.95 3.53 17.19
N LEU A 137 0.69 2.88 16.05
CA LEU A 137 -0.65 2.51 15.60
C LEU A 137 -1.09 1.13 16.07
N LEU A 138 -0.17 0.22 16.37
CA LEU A 138 -0.56 -1.12 16.83
C LEU A 138 -1.44 -1.06 18.10
N PRO A 139 -1.08 -0.33 19.18
CA PRO A 139 -1.96 -0.20 20.33
C PRO A 139 -3.31 0.44 19.98
N GLN A 140 -3.31 1.46 19.12
CA GLN A 140 -4.53 2.16 18.71
C GLN A 140 -5.48 1.24 17.92
N ILE A 141 -4.96 0.41 17.02
CA ILE A 141 -5.75 -0.59 16.30
C ILE A 141 -6.36 -1.60 17.27
N LEU A 142 -5.60 -2.08 18.25
CA LEU A 142 -6.08 -3.07 19.23
C LEU A 142 -7.20 -2.48 20.12
N GLU A 143 -7.05 -1.22 20.53
CA GLU A 143 -7.99 -0.50 21.39
C GLU A 143 -9.18 0.14 20.64
N SER A 144 -9.13 0.15 19.30
CA SER A 144 -10.16 0.76 18.43
C SER A 144 -11.54 0.11 18.55
N GLY A 145 -12.56 0.83 18.04
CA GLY A 145 -13.95 0.36 17.94
C GLY A 145 -14.20 -0.60 16.78
N LEU A 146 -13.19 -0.90 15.95
CA LEU A 146 -13.28 -1.89 14.88
C LEU A 146 -13.64 -3.27 15.43
N SER A 147 -14.36 -4.06 14.64
CA SER A 147 -14.65 -5.45 15.01
C SER A 147 -13.37 -6.29 15.07
N ASP A 148 -13.36 -7.38 15.84
CA ASP A 148 -12.21 -8.29 15.90
C ASP A 148 -11.86 -8.87 14.51
N ALA A 149 -12.88 -9.07 13.66
CA ALA A 149 -12.70 -9.50 12.28
C ALA A 149 -11.98 -8.43 11.44
N ASP A 150 -12.37 -7.16 11.57
CA ASP A 150 -11.73 -6.04 10.87
C ASP A 150 -10.29 -5.82 11.36
N LYS A 151 -10.06 -5.92 12.68
CA LYS A 151 -8.70 -5.88 13.25
C LYS A 151 -7.83 -7.00 12.69
N ALA A 152 -8.36 -8.23 12.57
CA ALA A 152 -7.63 -9.35 11.99
C ALA A 152 -7.32 -9.16 10.49
N LEU A 153 -8.25 -8.55 9.74
CA LEU A 153 -8.02 -8.14 8.34
C LEU A 153 -6.83 -7.19 8.25
N ILE A 154 -6.86 -6.10 9.01
CA ILE A 154 -5.83 -5.05 8.98
C ILE A 154 -4.47 -5.58 9.46
N LEU A 155 -4.44 -6.26 10.61
CA LEU A 155 -3.21 -6.69 11.27
C LEU A 155 -2.47 -7.83 10.55
N GLY A 156 -3.09 -8.47 9.55
CA GLY A 156 -2.32 -9.38 8.72
C GLY A 156 -3.06 -10.18 7.67
N ALA A 157 -4.37 -10.40 7.78
CA ALA A 157 -5.05 -11.23 6.78
C ALA A 157 -5.08 -10.57 5.39
N ASN A 158 -5.17 -9.25 5.30
CA ASN A 158 -5.05 -8.54 4.01
C ASN A 158 -3.65 -8.65 3.41
N ALA A 159 -2.60 -8.48 4.21
CA ALA A 159 -1.22 -8.65 3.75
C ALA A 159 -0.97 -10.08 3.25
N ARG A 160 -1.43 -11.09 4.01
CA ARG A 160 -1.32 -12.51 3.61
C ARG A 160 -2.01 -12.78 2.29
N ARG A 161 -3.24 -12.27 2.11
CA ARG A 161 -4.00 -12.40 0.86
C ARG A 161 -3.28 -11.74 -0.30
N LEU A 162 -2.83 -10.50 -0.11
CA LEU A 162 -2.20 -9.70 -1.15
C LEU A 162 -0.88 -10.32 -1.60
N PHE A 163 0.00 -10.66 -0.66
CA PHE A 163 1.33 -11.22 -0.94
C PHE A 163 1.36 -12.74 -1.08
N ARG A 164 0.21 -13.41 -0.96
CA ARG A 164 0.05 -14.86 -1.07
C ARG A 164 1.00 -15.65 -0.15
N VAL A 165 1.12 -15.19 1.09
CA VAL A 165 1.92 -15.86 2.12
C VAL A 165 1.03 -16.65 3.06
N GLU A 166 1.42 -17.89 3.36
CA GLU A 166 0.71 -18.78 4.27
C GLU A 166 0.82 -18.30 5.73
N ALA A 167 -0.07 -18.80 6.60
CA ALA A 167 -0.12 -18.47 8.02
C ALA A 167 0.93 -19.23 8.84
#